data_AF-A0A2T3G7A7-F1
#
_entry.id   AF-A0A2T3G7A7-F1
#
_cell.length_a   1.000
_cell.length_b   1.000
_cell.length_c   1.000
_cell.angle_alpha   90.00
_cell.angle_beta   90.00
_cell.angle_gamma   90.00
#
_symmetry.space_group_name_H-M   'P 1'
#
loop_
_entity.id
_entity.type
_entity.pdbx_description
1 polymer ?
#
loop_
_entity_poly.entity_id
_entity_poly.type
_entity_poly.pdbx_seq_one_letter_code
_entity_poly.pdbx_strand_id
1 'polypeptide(L)' 'ILGDRVEFVHGNICDAELLDKLVPGHDAIVHYAAESHNDNSIANPEPFLKTNVEGTFRLLEACRKYDVRYHHISTDE' A
#
# COMPACT_ATOMS: atom_id res chain seq x y z
N ILE A 1 -14.19 -5.16 20.48
CA ILE A 1 -14.82 -5.93 19.37
C ILE A 1 -13.79 -6.61 18.47
N LEU A 2 -12.58 -6.05 18.28
CA LEU A 2 -11.55 -6.69 17.45
C LEU A 2 -10.55 -7.57 18.23
N GLY A 3 -10.23 -7.24 19.50
CA GLY A 3 -9.35 -8.07 20.34
C GLY A 3 -7.99 -8.35 19.68
N ASP A 4 -7.43 -9.54 19.91
CA ASP A 4 -6.11 -9.95 19.40
C ASP A 4 -6.10 -10.34 17.90
N ARG A 5 -7.20 -10.07 17.16
CA ARG A 5 -7.32 -10.41 15.73
C ARG A 5 -6.83 -9.31 14.79
N VAL A 6 -6.42 -8.16 15.34
CA VAL A 6 -5.94 -7.02 14.57
C VAL A 6 -4.65 -6.52 15.20
N GLU A 7 -3.61 -6.46 14.39
CA GLU A 7 -2.38 -5.74 14.70
C GLU A 7 -2.40 -4.39 13.97
N PHE A 8 -2.09 -3.31 14.69
CA PHE A 8 -1.95 -2.00 14.08
C PHE A 8 -0.47 -1.66 13.89
N VAL A 9 -0.09 -1.37 12.65
CA VAL A 9 1.24 -0.89 12.29
C VAL A 9 1.13 0.50 11.67
N HIS A 10 1.76 1.48 12.31
CA HIS A 10 1.89 2.82 11.74
C HIS A 10 3.13 2.85 10.84
N GLY A 11 2.94 3.07 9.54
CA GLY A 11 4.04 3.06 8.57
C GLY A 11 3.65 3.60 7.20
N ASN A 12 4.61 3.55 6.27
CA ASN A 12 4.47 4.06 4.91
C ASN A 12 4.69 2.94 3.90
N ILE A 13 3.81 2.82 2.90
CA ILE A 13 3.90 1.81 1.83
C ILE A 13 5.13 1.97 0.93
N CYS A 14 5.80 3.14 0.95
CA CYS A 14 7.08 3.34 0.26
C CYS A 14 8.28 2.74 1.03
N ASP A 15 8.11 2.35 2.30
CA ASP A 15 9.18 1.77 3.11
C ASP A 15 9.34 0.27 2.81
N ALA A 16 10.28 -0.05 1.93
CA ALA A 16 10.54 -1.42 1.53
C ALA A 16 11.04 -2.31 2.69
N GLU A 17 11.77 -1.75 3.66
CA GLU A 17 12.26 -2.52 4.80
C GLU A 17 11.14 -2.88 5.77
N LEU A 18 10.16 -1.98 5.93
CA LEU A 18 8.95 -2.27 6.66
C LEU A 18 8.12 -3.36 5.97
N LEU A 19 7.90 -3.24 4.66
CA LEU A 19 7.17 -4.26 3.91
C LEU A 19 7.85 -5.63 3.98
N ASP A 20 9.18 -5.69 3.88
CA ASP A 20 9.94 -6.94 4.01
C ASP A 20 9.75 -7.63 5.38
N LYS A 21 9.41 -6.87 6.42
CA LYS A 21 9.09 -7.40 7.76
C LYS A 21 7.63 -7.83 7.88
N LEU A 22 6.71 -7.06 7.29
CA LEU A 22 5.28 -7.26 7.47
C LEU A 22 4.67 -8.29 6.53
N VAL A 23 5.07 -8.31 5.26
CA VAL A 23 4.40 -9.12 4.23
C VAL A 23 4.52 -10.64 4.41
N PRO A 24 5.67 -11.21 4.84
CA PRO A 24 5.80 -12.67 4.98
C PRO A 24 4.73 -13.30 5.88
N GLY A 25 4.15 -14.43 5.44
CA GLY A 25 3.17 -15.19 6.23
C GLY A 25 1.72 -14.74 6.12
N HIS A 26 1.43 -13.70 5.32
CA HIS A 26 0.06 -13.26 5.03
C HIS A 26 -0.51 -13.92 3.77
N ASP A 27 -1.81 -14.22 3.75
CA ASP A 27 -2.47 -14.79 2.57
C ASP A 27 -2.70 -13.76 1.45
N ALA A 28 -2.96 -12.50 1.83
CA ALA A 28 -3.30 -11.44 0.89
C ALA A 28 -2.97 -10.04 1.44
N ILE A 29 -2.77 -9.10 0.52
CA ILE A 29 -2.74 -7.66 0.77
C ILE A 29 -3.92 -7.02 0.06
N VAL A 30 -4.68 -6.21 0.79
CA VAL A 30 -5.75 -5.36 0.24
C VAL A 30 -5.28 -3.90 0.31
N HIS A 31 -4.91 -3.34 -0.85
CA HIS A 31 -4.27 -2.03 -0.94
C HIS A 31 -5.29 -0.91 -1.10
N TYR A 32 -5.57 -0.22 0.00
CA TYR A 32 -6.46 0.96 0.07
C TYR A 32 -5.70 2.29 0.09
N ALA A 33 -4.38 2.30 0.29
CA ALA A 33 -3.64 3.54 0.50
C ALA A 33 -3.44 4.29 -0.83
N ALA A 34 -3.89 5.54 -0.89
CA ALA A 34 -3.77 6.41 -2.05
C ALA A 34 -3.79 7.88 -1.63
N GLU A 35 -3.15 8.74 -2.41
CA GLU A 35 -3.57 10.14 -2.50
C GLU A 35 -4.74 10.20 -3.48
N SER A 36 -5.92 10.57 -2.98
CA SER A 36 -7.18 10.47 -3.72
C SER A 36 -7.78 11.83 -4.10
N HIS A 37 -7.20 12.95 -3.64
CA HIS A 37 -7.72 14.27 -3.97
C HIS A 37 -7.16 14.75 -5.31
N ASN A 38 -8.03 14.78 -6.33
CA ASN A 38 -7.68 15.23 -7.67
C ASN A 38 -7.11 16.66 -7.67
N ASP A 39 -7.72 17.58 -6.93
CA ASP A 39 -7.27 18.98 -6.81
C ASP A 39 -5.83 19.10 -6.30
N ASN A 40 -5.48 18.30 -5.29
CA ASN A 40 -4.12 18.28 -4.74
C ASN A 40 -3.12 17.75 -5.78
N SER A 41 -3.50 16.77 -6.59
CA SER A 41 -2.63 16.22 -7.63
C SER A 41 -2.33 17.23 -8.76
N ILE A 42 -3.28 18.12 -9.06
CA ILE A 42 -3.10 19.19 -10.04
C ILE A 42 -2.20 20.30 -9.47
N ALA A 43 -2.39 20.66 -8.20
CA ALA A 43 -1.60 21.70 -7.54
C ALA A 43 -0.17 21.23 -7.22
N ASN A 44 -0.02 19.98 -6.79
CA ASN A 44 1.26 19.33 -6.54
C ASN A 44 1.15 17.82 -6.84
N PRO A 45 1.70 17.32 -7.96
CA PRO A 45 1.59 15.92 -8.33
C PRO A 45 2.51 14.99 -7.53
N GLU A 46 3.47 15.51 -6.77
CA GLU A 46 4.48 14.69 -6.08
C GLU A 46 3.88 13.66 -5.10
N PRO A 47 2.91 13.99 -4.22
CA PRO A 47 2.27 13.01 -3.34
C PRO A 47 1.53 11.92 -4.11
N PHE A 48 0.93 12.25 -5.26
CA PHE A 48 0.28 11.28 -6.14
C PHE A 48 1.30 10.29 -6.69
N LEU A 49 2.42 10.77 -7.24
CA LEU A 49 3.49 9.89 -7.74
C LEU A 49 4.08 9.03 -6.62
N LYS A 50 4.29 9.60 -5.44
CA LYS A 50 4.88 8.90 -4.30
C LYS A 50 3.97 7.78 -3.81
N THR A 51 2.71 8.08 -3.48
CA THR A 51 1.80 7.10 -2.88
C THR A 51 1.24 6.14 -3.92
N ASN A 52 0.71 6.66 -5.03
CA ASN A 52 -0.10 5.86 -5.95
C ASN A 52 0.75 5.07 -6.94
N VAL A 53 1.95 5.57 -7.28
CA VAL A 53 2.86 4.89 -8.22
C VAL A 53 3.97 4.16 -7.46
N GLU A 54 4.81 4.88 -6.73
CA GLU A 54 5.93 4.25 -6.01
C GLU A 54 5.44 3.31 -4.91
N GLY A 55 4.50 3.74 -4.07
CA GLY A 55 3.92 2.91 -3.02
C GLY A 55 3.27 1.62 -3.55
N THR A 56 2.48 1.73 -4.61
CA THR A 56 1.89 0.56 -5.30
C THR A 56 2.97 -0.37 -5.85
N PHE A 57 4.02 0.17 -6.48
CA PHE A 57 5.15 -0.64 -6.96
C PHE A 57 5.85 -1.39 -5.81
N ARG A 58 6.08 -0.75 -4.67
CA ARG A 58 6.69 -1.40 -3.50
C ARG A 58 5.87 -2.58 -2.98
N LEU A 59 4.55 -2.42 -2.89
CA LEU A 59 3.65 -3.49 -2.50
C LEU A 59 3.63 -4.65 -3.50
N LEU A 60 3.60 -4.34 -4.80
CA LEU A 60 3.65 -5.37 -5.86
C LEU A 60 4.96 -6.16 -5.80
N GLU A 61 6.09 -5.49 -5.58
CA GLU A 61 7.38 -6.17 -5.41
C GLU A 61 7.40 -7.07 -4.17
N ALA A 62 6.83 -6.61 -3.05
CA ALA A 62 6.70 -7.43 -1.85
C ALA A 62 5.79 -8.66 -2.08
N CYS A 63 4.63 -8.47 -2.72
CA CYS A 63 3.74 -9.57 -3.11
C CYS A 63 4.44 -10.58 -4.01
N ARG A 64 5.18 -10.11 -5.02
CA ARG A 64 5.94 -10.97 -5.93
C ARG A 64 7.04 -11.74 -5.20
N LYS A 65 7.72 -11.11 -4.24
CA LYS A 65 8.82 -11.70 -3.48
C LYS A 65 8.35 -12.79 -2.52
N TYR A 66 7.19 -12.60 -1.89
CA TYR A 66 6.69 -13.49 -0.83
C TYR A 66 5.49 -14.35 -1.25
N ASP A 67 5.14 -14.34 -2.55
CA ASP A 67 4.02 -15.08 -3.14
C ASP A 67 2.66 -14.81 -2.44
N VAL A 68 2.34 -13.52 -2.29
CA VAL A 68 1.12 -13.05 -1.61
C VAL A 68 0.13 -12.52 -2.63
N ARG A 69 -1.16 -12.87 -2.49
CA ARG A 69 -2.23 -12.35 -3.35
C ARG A 69 -2.38 -10.84 -3.15
N TYR A 70 -2.50 -10.10 -4.25
CA TYR A 70 -2.72 -8.66 -4.23
C TYR A 70 -4.13 -8.28 -4.69
N HIS A 71 -4.85 -7.52 -3.87
CA HIS A 71 -6.12 -6.89 -4.25
C HIS A 71 -5.95 -5.37 -4.23
N HIS A 72 -5.94 -4.77 -5.42
CA HIS A 72 -5.81 -3.33 -5.58
C HIS A 72 -7.18 -2.67 -5.67
N ILE A 73 -7.38 -1.61 -4.89
CA ILE A 73 -8.54 -0.75 -5.02
C ILE A 73 -8.18 0.39 -5.99
N SER A 74 -8.88 0.43 -7.11
CA SER A 74 -8.75 1.48 -8.12
C SER A 74 -10.03 2.33 -8.17
N THR A 75 -10.06 3.30 -9.08
CA THR A 75 -11.17 4.22 -9.31
C THR A 75 -11.30 4.47 -10.82
N ASP A 76 -12.50 4.83 -11.28
CA ASP A 76 -12.77 5.24 -12.66
C ASP A 76 -12.47 6.71 -12.93
N GLU A 77 -12.39 7.53 -11.89
CA GLU A 77 -11.81 8.88 -11.90
C GLU A 77 -10.27 8.85 -12.06
#